data_AF-A0A5C9APW9-F1
#
_entry.id   AF-A0A5C9APW9-F1
#
_cell.length_a   1.000
_cell.length_b   1.000
_cell.length_c   1.000
_cell.angle_alpha   90.00
_cell.angle_beta   90.00
_cell.angle_gamma   90.00
#
_symmetry.space_group_name_H-M   'P 1'
#
loop_
_entity.id
_entity.type
_entity.pdbx_description
1 polymer ?
#
loop_
_entity_poly.entity_id
_entity_poly.type
_entity_poly.pdbx_seq_one_letter_code
_entity_poly.pdbx_strand_id
1 'polypeptide(L)'
;MNVLRSGIVTMLLLAAFSVQAACTWPAWEQFKKDYISQEGRVIDPSDARKITTSEGQSYGMFSALAANDRAAFDNILDWTQNNLAQGSLKERLPAWLWGKKENSKWEVLDSNSASDGDVWMAWSLLEAGRLWKEQRYTDIGSALLKRIAREEVVTVPGLGSMLLPGKVGFAEDNSWRFNPSYLPPTLAQYFTRFGAPWTTLRETNQRL
;
A
#
# COMPACT_ATOMS: atom_id res chain seq x y z
N MET A 1 -62.44 -17.25 8.59
CA MET A 1 -61.78 -16.28 7.67
C MET A 1 -60.60 -15.51 8.27
N ASN A 2 -60.36 -15.52 9.59
CA ASN A 2 -59.30 -14.71 10.21
C ASN A 2 -57.96 -15.44 10.41
N VAL A 3 -57.94 -16.77 10.46
CA VAL A 3 -56.70 -17.55 10.67
C VAL A 3 -55.83 -17.62 9.39
N LEU A 4 -56.48 -17.63 8.21
CA LEU A 4 -55.78 -17.67 6.93
C LEU A 4 -55.06 -16.35 6.60
N ARG A 5 -55.54 -15.21 7.13
CA ARG A 5 -54.92 -13.89 6.90
C ARG A 5 -53.69 -13.66 7.79
N SER A 6 -53.68 -14.20 9.02
CA SER A 6 -52.49 -14.11 9.90
C SER A 6 -51.32 -14.97 9.41
N GLY A 7 -51.58 -16.12 8.79
CA GLY A 7 -50.52 -16.99 8.27
C GLY A 7 -49.73 -16.38 7.10
N ILE A 8 -50.39 -15.56 6.27
CA ILE A 8 -49.77 -14.92 5.09
C ILE A 8 -48.86 -13.75 5.51
N VAL A 9 -49.22 -13.02 6.58
CA VAL A 9 -48.41 -11.90 7.07
C VAL A 9 -47.10 -12.39 7.73
N THR A 10 -47.12 -13.55 8.39
CA THR A 10 -45.90 -14.15 8.98
C THR A 10 -44.95 -14.72 7.91
N MET A 11 -45.47 -15.22 6.79
CA MET A 11 -44.64 -15.69 5.67
C MET A 11 -43.93 -14.56 4.92
N LEU A 12 -44.52 -13.37 4.85
CA LEU A 12 -43.93 -12.20 4.18
C LEU A 12 -42.82 -11.51 5.01
N LEU A 13 -42.83 -11.67 6.34
CA LEU A 13 -41.78 -11.14 7.22
C LEU A 13 -40.49 -12.00 7.21
N LEU A 14 -40.57 -13.27 6.79
CA LEU A 14 -39.43 -14.17 6.62
C LEU A 14 -38.71 -14.00 5.27
N ALA A 15 -39.24 -13.19 4.36
CA ALA A 15 -38.64 -12.90 3.05
C ALA A 15 -37.77 -11.64 3.04
N ALA A 16 -37.59 -10.98 4.19
CA ALA A 16 -36.61 -9.92 4.38
C ALA A 16 -35.27 -10.49 4.90
N PHE A 17 -34.84 -11.64 4.37
CA PHE A 17 -33.41 -11.90 4.35
C PHE A 17 -32.83 -10.84 3.43
N SER A 18 -32.16 -9.86 4.02
CA SER A 18 -31.23 -9.01 3.31
C SER A 18 -30.35 -9.94 2.48
N VAL A 19 -30.65 -10.07 1.20
CA VAL A 19 -29.66 -10.51 0.22
C VAL A 19 -28.68 -9.35 0.17
N GLN A 20 -27.85 -9.26 1.21
CA GLN A 20 -26.58 -8.58 1.12
C GLN A 20 -25.89 -9.39 0.03
N ALA A 21 -25.92 -8.89 -1.21
CA ALA A 21 -25.01 -9.38 -2.22
C ALA A 21 -23.66 -9.45 -1.51
N ALA A 22 -23.02 -10.62 -1.51
CA ALA A 22 -21.67 -10.72 -1.03
C ALA A 22 -20.85 -9.81 -1.97
N CYS A 23 -20.70 -8.54 -1.59
CA CYS A 23 -19.86 -7.55 -2.24
C CYS A 23 -18.40 -7.89 -1.90
N THR A 24 -18.02 -9.14 -2.11
CA THR A 24 -16.66 -9.64 -1.92
C THR A 24 -15.99 -9.62 -3.28
N TRP A 25 -14.73 -9.23 -3.32
CA TRP A 25 -13.90 -9.35 -4.52
C TRP A 25 -13.26 -10.75 -4.50
N PRO A 26 -13.72 -11.73 -5.31
CA PRO A 26 -13.32 -13.13 -5.11
C PRO A 26 -11.82 -13.36 -5.34
N ALA A 27 -11.20 -12.61 -6.27
CA ALA A 27 -9.77 -12.71 -6.51
C ALA A 27 -8.96 -12.15 -5.32
N TRP A 28 -9.44 -11.11 -4.63
CA TRP A 28 -8.82 -10.63 -3.39
C TRP A 28 -8.92 -11.68 -2.27
N GLU A 29 -10.07 -12.31 -2.11
CA GLU A 29 -10.25 -13.38 -1.11
C GLU A 29 -9.31 -14.55 -1.36
N GLN A 30 -9.12 -14.93 -2.62
CA GLN A 30 -8.16 -15.99 -2.99
C GLN A 30 -6.72 -15.53 -2.79
N PHE A 31 -6.39 -14.29 -3.18
CA PHE A 31 -5.05 -13.73 -2.97
C PHE A 31 -4.67 -13.71 -1.49
N LYS A 32 -5.58 -13.30 -0.60
CA LYS A 32 -5.36 -13.37 0.86
C LYS A 32 -5.02 -14.79 1.31
N LYS A 33 -5.78 -15.78 0.86
CA LYS A 33 -5.58 -17.19 1.26
C LYS A 33 -4.23 -17.73 0.81
N ASP A 34 -3.82 -17.40 -0.41
CA ASP A 34 -2.64 -18.01 -1.03
C ASP A 34 -1.34 -17.26 -0.69
N TYR A 35 -1.42 -15.94 -0.45
CA TYR A 35 -0.26 -15.07 -0.38
C TYR A 35 -0.15 -14.22 0.88
N ILE A 36 -1.20 -14.09 1.71
CA ILE A 36 -1.15 -13.26 2.92
C ILE A 36 -1.14 -14.14 4.17
N SER A 37 -0.13 -13.96 5.02
CA SER A 37 -0.04 -14.67 6.29
C SER A 37 -1.09 -14.20 7.29
N GLN A 38 -1.32 -14.99 8.34
CA GLN A 38 -2.20 -14.58 9.45
C GLN A 38 -1.70 -13.30 10.13
N GLU A 39 -0.38 -13.08 10.14
CA GLU A 39 0.26 -11.88 10.69
C GLU A 39 0.27 -10.69 9.73
N GLY A 40 -0.23 -10.81 8.50
CA GLY A 40 -0.39 -9.68 7.58
C GLY A 40 0.76 -9.44 6.60
N ARG A 41 1.67 -10.40 6.40
CA ARG A 41 2.72 -10.26 5.39
C ARG A 41 2.31 -10.90 4.06
N VAL A 42 2.56 -10.20 2.96
CA VAL A 42 2.41 -10.70 1.59
C VAL A 42 3.66 -11.48 1.23
N ILE A 43 3.49 -12.74 0.84
CA ILE A 43 4.57 -13.70 0.62
C ILE A 43 4.66 -13.97 -0.88
N ASP A 44 5.85 -13.80 -1.45
CA ASP A 44 6.20 -14.45 -2.70
C ASP A 44 6.73 -15.87 -2.39
N PRO A 45 5.97 -16.93 -2.72
CA PRO A 45 6.39 -18.29 -2.45
C PRO A 45 7.41 -18.82 -3.49
N SER A 46 7.64 -18.11 -4.59
CA SER A 46 8.57 -18.54 -5.64
C SER A 46 10.03 -18.46 -5.20
N ASP A 47 10.36 -17.45 -4.38
CA ASP A 47 11.68 -17.34 -3.76
C ASP A 47 11.84 -18.35 -2.61
N ALA A 48 12.97 -19.07 -2.57
CA ALA A 48 13.28 -20.03 -1.51
C ALA A 48 13.28 -19.39 -0.11
N ARG A 49 13.60 -18.10 -0.02
CA ARG A 49 13.59 -17.30 1.22
C ARG A 49 12.18 -16.88 1.65
N LYS A 50 11.16 -17.15 0.82
CA LYS A 50 9.75 -16.77 0.99
C LYS A 50 9.64 -15.28 1.31
N ILE A 51 10.08 -14.45 0.38
CA ILE A 51 10.28 -13.02 0.65
C ILE A 51 8.96 -12.29 0.85
N THR A 52 9.04 -11.16 1.57
CA THR A 52 8.06 -10.07 1.52
C THR A 52 8.81 -8.84 1.03
N THR A 53 8.16 -8.06 0.17
CA THR A 53 8.68 -6.77 -0.29
C THR A 53 7.80 -5.62 0.18
N SER A 54 8.37 -4.41 0.28
CA SER A 54 7.57 -3.20 0.52
C SER A 54 6.52 -3.00 -0.59
N GLU A 55 6.88 -3.36 -1.83
CA GLU A 55 5.98 -3.41 -2.98
C GLU A 55 4.76 -4.31 -2.70
N GLY A 56 4.99 -5.58 -2.33
CA GLY A 56 3.92 -6.53 -2.03
C GLY A 56 3.01 -6.05 -0.92
N GLN A 57 3.57 -5.49 0.17
CA GLN A 57 2.78 -4.88 1.24
C GLN A 57 1.91 -3.72 0.73
N SER A 58 2.49 -2.84 -0.09
CA SER A 58 1.77 -1.69 -0.65
C SER A 58 0.58 -2.10 -1.53
N TYR A 59 0.74 -3.15 -2.36
CA TYR A 59 -0.32 -3.70 -3.20
C TYR A 59 -1.39 -4.43 -2.39
N GLY A 60 -0.98 -5.11 -1.30
CA GLY A 60 -1.90 -5.68 -0.33
C GLY A 60 -2.78 -4.60 0.33
N MET A 61 -2.18 -3.49 0.75
CA MET A 61 -2.90 -2.34 1.33
C MET A 61 -3.85 -1.70 0.32
N PHE A 62 -3.39 -1.47 -0.91
CA PHE A 62 -4.24 -0.96 -1.99
C PHE A 62 -5.45 -1.85 -2.23
N SER A 63 -5.23 -3.17 -2.36
CA SER A 63 -6.28 -4.14 -2.64
C SER A 63 -7.27 -4.26 -1.48
N ALA A 64 -6.78 -4.25 -0.25
CA ALA A 64 -7.62 -4.23 0.95
C ALA A 64 -8.50 -2.98 1.01
N LEU A 65 -7.96 -1.80 0.68
CA LEU A 65 -8.74 -0.57 0.58
C LEU A 65 -9.80 -0.67 -0.52
N ALA A 66 -9.43 -1.13 -1.71
CA ALA A 66 -10.34 -1.29 -2.85
C ALA A 66 -11.48 -2.28 -2.56
N ALA A 67 -11.19 -3.34 -1.81
CA ALA A 67 -12.17 -4.33 -1.35
C ALA A 67 -13.02 -3.87 -0.15
N ASN A 68 -12.75 -2.67 0.39
CA ASN A 68 -13.31 -2.19 1.65
C ASN A 68 -13.05 -3.17 2.83
N ASP A 69 -11.90 -3.85 2.80
CA ASP A 69 -11.45 -4.83 3.79
C ASP A 69 -10.50 -4.17 4.80
N ARG A 70 -11.10 -3.46 5.75
CA ARG A 70 -10.33 -2.73 6.77
C ARG A 70 -9.51 -3.65 7.67
N ALA A 71 -10.01 -4.85 7.97
CA ALA A 71 -9.31 -5.80 8.83
C ALA A 71 -7.99 -6.27 8.19
N ALA A 72 -8.02 -6.62 6.90
CA ALA A 72 -6.79 -6.96 6.20
C ALA A 72 -5.86 -5.75 6.05
N PHE A 73 -6.40 -4.55 5.79
CA PHE A 73 -5.59 -3.32 5.72
C PHE A 73 -4.82 -3.07 7.01
N ASP A 74 -5.48 -3.14 8.16
CA ASP A 74 -4.85 -2.95 9.48
C ASP A 74 -3.79 -4.02 9.74
N ASN A 75 -4.08 -5.29 9.44
CA ASN A 75 -3.12 -6.38 9.64
C ASN A 75 -1.86 -6.21 8.78
N ILE A 76 -2.04 -5.84 7.50
CA ILE A 76 -0.92 -5.59 6.59
C ILE A 76 -0.12 -4.35 7.02
N LEU A 77 -0.79 -3.28 7.44
CA LEU A 77 -0.14 -2.06 7.95
C LEU A 77 0.70 -2.37 9.20
N ASP A 78 0.13 -3.08 10.18
CA ASP A 78 0.81 -3.38 11.44
C ASP A 78 2.05 -4.27 11.19
N TRP A 79 1.96 -5.28 10.31
CA TRP A 79 3.13 -6.07 9.93
C TRP A 79 4.21 -5.22 9.27
N THR A 80 3.81 -4.37 8.32
CA THR A 80 4.71 -3.49 7.57
C THR A 80 5.47 -2.55 8.51
N GLN A 81 4.75 -1.89 9.42
CA GLN A 81 5.35 -0.99 10.40
C GLN A 81 6.39 -1.71 11.24
N ASN A 82 6.03 -2.87 11.82
CA ASN A 82 6.90 -3.58 12.75
C ASN A 82 8.13 -4.20 12.07
N ASN A 83 7.97 -4.79 10.88
CA ASN A 83 9.01 -5.62 10.27
C ASN A 83 9.84 -4.89 9.21
N LEU A 84 9.24 -3.95 8.47
CA LEU A 84 9.94 -3.21 7.42
C LEU A 84 10.35 -1.81 7.88
N ALA A 85 9.62 -1.22 8.83
CA ALA A 85 9.86 0.14 9.32
C ALA A 85 10.23 0.20 10.81
N GLN A 86 10.69 -0.90 11.42
CA GLN A 86 11.16 -0.98 12.81
C GLN A 86 10.18 -0.33 13.82
N GLY A 87 8.89 -0.57 13.63
CA GLY A 87 7.78 -0.08 14.45
C GLY A 87 7.01 1.11 13.87
N SER A 88 7.62 1.93 12.99
CA SER A 88 6.98 3.19 12.59
C SER A 88 7.38 3.69 11.19
N LEU A 89 6.41 3.72 10.28
CA LEU A 89 6.52 4.39 8.98
C LEU A 89 6.63 5.91 9.09
N LYS A 90 6.29 6.49 10.25
CA LYS A 90 6.55 7.92 10.50
C LYS A 90 8.03 8.22 10.67
N GLU A 91 8.85 7.22 11.02
CA GLU A 91 10.27 7.39 11.37
C GLU A 91 11.26 7.05 10.25
N ARG A 92 10.90 6.17 9.31
CA ARG A 92 11.77 5.68 8.24
C ARG A 92 10.96 5.14 7.06
N LEU A 93 11.56 5.13 5.86
CA LEU A 93 11.02 4.38 4.72
C LEU A 93 11.11 2.87 5.01
N PRO A 94 10.15 2.05 4.56
CA PRO A 94 10.19 0.62 4.78
C PRO A 94 11.34 -0.02 3.99
N ALA A 95 12.02 -0.98 4.62
CA ALA A 95 12.96 -1.86 3.95
C ALA A 95 12.27 -2.61 2.80
N TRP A 96 12.90 -2.65 1.63
CA TRP A 96 12.28 -3.23 0.44
C TRP A 96 12.25 -4.74 0.44
N LEU A 97 13.10 -5.42 1.21
CA LEU A 97 13.21 -6.88 1.20
C LEU A 97 13.36 -7.49 2.59
N TRP A 98 12.47 -8.43 2.91
CA TRP A 98 12.47 -9.20 4.15
C TRP A 98 12.26 -10.68 3.85
N GLY A 99 12.88 -11.58 4.62
CA GLY A 99 12.73 -13.02 4.41
C GLY A 99 13.65 -13.86 5.27
N LYS A 100 13.73 -15.14 4.93
CA LYS A 100 14.57 -16.10 5.65
C LYS A 100 16.04 -15.98 5.25
N LYS A 101 16.94 -15.88 6.24
CA LYS A 101 18.40 -15.96 6.08
C LYS A 101 18.91 -17.39 6.22
N GLU A 102 20.17 -17.61 5.81
CA GLU A 102 20.83 -18.92 5.92
C GLU A 102 20.87 -19.47 7.35
N ASN A 103 21.00 -18.59 8.35
CA ASN A 103 20.96 -18.94 9.77
C ASN A 103 19.54 -19.26 10.30
N SER A 104 18.56 -19.44 9.42
CA SER A 104 17.14 -19.68 9.72
C SER A 104 16.39 -18.57 10.46
N LYS A 105 17.01 -17.40 10.65
CA LYS A 105 16.30 -16.21 11.15
C LYS A 105 15.50 -15.55 10.03
N TRP A 106 14.40 -14.93 10.43
CA TRP A 106 13.56 -14.13 9.56
C TRP A 106 13.71 -12.67 9.93
N GLU A 107 14.30 -11.88 9.03
CA GLU A 107 14.60 -10.48 9.27
C GLU A 107 14.71 -9.72 7.94
N VAL A 108 14.96 -8.41 8.04
CA VAL A 108 15.26 -7.57 6.87
C VAL A 108 16.50 -8.13 6.17
N LEU A 109 16.39 -8.34 4.86
CA LEU A 109 17.47 -8.82 3.99
C LEU A 109 18.19 -7.65 3.31
N ASP A 110 17.44 -6.59 2.98
CA ASP A 110 17.97 -5.33 2.48
C ASP A 110 17.15 -4.16 3.03
N SER A 111 17.85 -3.20 3.62
CA SER A 111 17.28 -2.02 4.29
C SER A 111 17.10 -0.80 3.39
N ASN A 112 17.47 -0.89 2.10
CA ASN A 112 17.15 0.16 1.14
C ASN A 112 15.63 0.29 0.95
N SER A 113 15.15 1.43 0.45
CA SER A 113 13.76 1.58 0.03
C SER A 113 13.57 1.17 -1.42
N ALA A 114 12.31 0.93 -1.80
CA ALA A 114 11.86 0.83 -3.18
C ALA A 114 10.68 1.80 -3.35
N SER A 115 10.91 2.86 -4.12
CA SER A 115 10.05 4.05 -4.07
C SER A 115 8.65 3.82 -4.63
N ASP A 116 8.49 2.83 -5.51
CA ASP A 116 7.18 2.39 -6.02
C ASP A 116 6.30 1.85 -4.90
N GLY A 117 6.84 0.96 -4.07
CA GLY A 117 6.16 0.47 -2.88
C GLY A 117 5.83 1.62 -1.91
N ASP A 118 6.76 2.56 -1.75
CA ASP A 118 6.60 3.69 -0.84
C ASP A 118 5.47 4.63 -1.29
N VAL A 119 5.38 4.97 -2.57
CA VAL A 119 4.32 5.86 -3.09
C VAL A 119 2.95 5.18 -3.08
N TRP A 120 2.86 3.88 -3.41
CA TRP A 120 1.61 3.14 -3.30
C TRP A 120 1.13 3.04 -1.85
N MET A 121 2.04 2.84 -0.91
CA MET A 121 1.74 2.79 0.51
C MET A 121 1.25 4.13 1.04
N ALA A 122 1.95 5.23 0.69
CA ALA A 122 1.54 6.58 1.06
C ALA A 122 0.17 6.94 0.48
N TRP A 123 -0.08 6.63 -0.79
CA TRP A 123 -1.38 6.84 -1.43
C TRP A 123 -2.49 6.06 -0.72
N SER A 124 -2.26 4.77 -0.45
CA SER A 124 -3.25 3.89 0.17
C SER A 124 -3.62 4.34 1.58
N LEU A 125 -2.65 4.79 2.38
CA LEU A 125 -2.89 5.36 3.70
C LEU A 125 -3.68 6.67 3.66
N LEU A 126 -3.34 7.57 2.73
CA LEU A 126 -4.03 8.85 2.59
C LEU A 126 -5.49 8.67 2.14
N GLU A 127 -5.71 7.78 1.16
CA GLU A 127 -7.07 7.47 0.71
C GLU A 127 -7.87 6.66 1.72
N ALA A 128 -7.25 5.71 2.42
CA ALA A 128 -7.88 5.01 3.54
C ALA A 128 -8.32 5.98 4.64
N GLY A 129 -7.46 6.93 5.02
CA GLY A 129 -7.80 7.94 6.02
C GLY A 129 -8.97 8.83 5.56
N ARG A 130 -9.01 9.20 4.27
CA ARG A 130 -10.12 9.97 3.69
C ARG A 130 -11.43 9.18 3.64
N LEU A 131 -11.39 7.94 3.13
CA LEU A 131 -12.58 7.12 2.86
C LEU A 131 -13.18 6.54 4.14
N TRP A 132 -12.34 6.03 5.05
CA TRP A 132 -12.77 5.46 6.33
C TRP A 132 -12.83 6.48 7.46
N LYS A 133 -12.48 7.75 7.19
CA LYS A 133 -12.47 8.85 8.18
C LYS A 133 -11.59 8.53 9.39
N GLU A 134 -10.43 7.94 9.14
CA GLU A 134 -9.48 7.52 10.15
C GLU A 134 -8.22 8.38 10.10
N GLN A 135 -8.10 9.30 11.06
CA GLN A 135 -7.00 10.26 11.13
C GLN A 135 -5.64 9.56 11.28
N ARG A 136 -5.59 8.40 11.95
CA ARG A 136 -4.35 7.62 12.10
C ARG A 136 -3.72 7.31 10.74
N TYR A 137 -4.49 6.87 9.74
CA TYR A 137 -3.96 6.55 8.42
C TYR A 137 -3.48 7.80 7.69
N THR A 138 -4.25 8.89 7.76
CA THR A 138 -3.84 10.19 7.17
C THR A 138 -2.52 10.67 7.75
N ASP A 139 -2.32 10.57 9.07
CA ASP A 139 -1.10 11.01 9.72
C ASP A 139 0.12 10.17 9.32
N ILE A 140 -0.05 8.85 9.21
CA ILE A 140 1.04 7.95 8.77
C ILE A 140 1.36 8.23 7.29
N GLY A 141 0.34 8.25 6.42
CA GLY A 141 0.51 8.49 4.99
C GLY A 141 1.13 9.86 4.69
N SER A 142 0.73 10.90 5.41
CA SER A 142 1.31 12.25 5.27
C SER A 142 2.77 12.29 5.71
N ALA A 143 3.11 11.64 6.83
CA ALA A 143 4.49 11.56 7.30
C ALA A 143 5.39 10.79 6.33
N LEU A 144 4.88 9.66 5.80
CA LEU A 144 5.57 8.84 4.80
C LEU A 144 5.80 9.63 3.50
N LEU A 145 4.76 10.28 2.96
CA LEU A 145 4.87 11.07 1.73
C LEU A 145 5.91 12.20 1.87
N LYS A 146 5.91 12.90 3.01
CA LYS A 146 6.94 13.92 3.29
C LYS A 146 8.35 13.33 3.36
N ARG A 147 8.49 12.07 3.78
CA ARG A 147 9.78 11.37 3.86
C ARG A 147 10.28 10.95 2.48
N ILE A 148 9.42 10.41 1.64
CA ILE A 148 9.71 10.10 0.23
C ILE A 148 10.30 11.33 -0.45
N ALA A 149 9.63 12.48 -0.32
CA ALA A 149 10.10 13.75 -0.88
C ALA A 149 11.46 14.23 -0.35
N ARG A 150 11.87 13.82 0.86
CA ARG A 150 13.15 14.21 1.47
C ARG A 150 14.28 13.23 1.17
N GLU A 151 13.98 11.94 1.06
CA GLU A 151 14.98 10.88 1.09
C GLU A 151 15.21 10.20 -0.26
N GLU A 152 14.26 10.29 -1.20
CA GLU A 152 14.38 9.64 -2.51
C GLU A 152 13.81 10.48 -3.66
N VAL A 153 13.65 11.79 -3.45
CA VAL A 153 13.42 12.77 -4.52
C VAL A 153 14.63 13.69 -4.61
N VAL A 154 15.20 13.82 -5.81
CA VAL A 154 16.36 14.68 -6.08
C VAL A 154 16.07 15.66 -7.20
N THR A 155 16.85 16.74 -7.27
CA THR A 155 16.79 17.67 -8.40
C THR A 155 17.88 17.31 -9.41
N VAL A 156 17.47 17.05 -10.65
CA VAL A 156 18.35 16.60 -11.73
C VAL A 156 18.51 17.73 -12.76
N PRO A 157 19.75 18.15 -13.09
CA PRO A 157 20.00 19.16 -14.11
C PRO A 157 19.31 18.82 -15.44
N GLY A 158 18.56 19.76 -16.01
CA GLY A 158 17.80 19.57 -17.27
C GLY A 158 16.44 18.88 -17.13
N LEU A 159 16.12 18.29 -15.97
CA LEU A 159 14.82 17.69 -15.70
C LEU A 159 14.01 18.47 -14.64
N GLY A 160 14.60 18.70 -13.47
CA GLY A 160 13.87 19.16 -12.27
C GLY A 160 13.80 18.06 -11.20
N SER A 161 12.78 18.11 -10.34
CA SER A 161 12.57 17.07 -9.32
C SER A 161 12.25 15.72 -9.98
N MET A 162 12.93 14.67 -9.56
CA MET A 162 12.77 13.29 -10.03
C MET A 162 12.68 12.34 -8.84
N LEU A 163 11.79 11.34 -8.92
CA LEU A 163 11.71 10.25 -7.96
C LEU A 163 12.77 9.19 -8.30
N LEU A 164 13.66 8.90 -7.37
CA LEU A 164 14.64 7.83 -7.49
C LEU A 164 13.98 6.48 -7.16
N PRO A 165 14.41 5.37 -7.79
CA PRO A 165 13.91 4.04 -7.48
C PRO A 165 14.08 3.56 -6.02
N GLY A 166 14.94 4.22 -5.26
CA GLY A 166 15.12 3.99 -3.83
C GLY A 166 16.10 5.02 -3.26
N LYS A 167 16.17 5.11 -1.94
CA LYS A 167 16.95 6.15 -1.24
C LYS A 167 18.46 6.09 -1.50
N VAL A 168 19.01 4.92 -1.84
CA VAL A 168 20.44 4.72 -2.09
C VAL A 168 20.66 3.93 -3.38
N GLY A 169 21.72 4.26 -4.13
CA GLY A 169 22.22 3.45 -5.25
C GLY A 169 21.74 3.85 -6.65
N PHE A 170 20.96 4.94 -6.77
CA PHE A 170 20.37 5.37 -8.05
C PHE A 170 20.75 6.80 -8.49
N ALA A 171 21.60 7.48 -7.71
CA ALA A 171 22.15 8.78 -8.04
C ALA A 171 23.68 8.75 -7.82
N GLU A 172 24.41 9.14 -8.84
CA GLU A 172 25.85 9.41 -8.82
C GLU A 172 26.09 10.91 -9.10
N ASP A 173 27.34 11.35 -9.16
CA ASP A 173 27.68 12.76 -9.33
C ASP A 173 27.07 13.40 -10.59
N ASN A 174 27.02 12.65 -11.70
CA ASN A 174 26.55 13.14 -13.01
C ASN A 174 25.61 12.16 -13.73
N SER A 175 25.11 11.14 -13.03
CA SER A 175 24.26 10.11 -13.62
C SER A 175 23.14 9.70 -12.67
N TRP A 176 21.99 9.35 -13.23
CA TRP A 176 20.82 8.90 -12.47
C TRP A 176 20.16 7.74 -13.19
N ARG A 177 19.63 6.80 -12.41
CA ARG A 177 18.86 5.67 -12.92
C ARG A 177 17.42 5.80 -12.45
N PHE A 178 16.48 5.76 -13.39
CA PHE A 178 15.05 5.84 -13.11
C PHE A 178 14.33 4.57 -13.55
N ASN A 179 13.12 4.39 -13.05
CA ASN A 179 12.20 3.36 -13.50
C ASN A 179 10.85 4.00 -13.87
N PRO A 180 10.45 4.01 -15.16
CA PRO A 180 9.19 4.63 -15.61
C PRO A 180 7.93 4.03 -14.99
N SER A 181 7.98 2.81 -14.44
CA SER A 181 6.80 2.18 -13.82
C SER A 181 6.52 2.65 -12.40
N TYR A 182 7.45 3.38 -11.76
CA TYR A 182 7.45 3.57 -10.30
C TYR A 182 6.49 4.65 -9.80
N LEU A 183 6.09 5.60 -10.65
CA LEU A 183 5.14 6.63 -10.28
C LEU A 183 3.97 6.64 -11.26
N PRO A 184 2.88 5.89 -10.95
CA PRO A 184 1.67 5.91 -11.77
C PRO A 184 1.16 7.35 -11.97
N PRO A 185 0.79 7.76 -13.19
CA PRO A 185 0.35 9.13 -13.47
C PRO A 185 -0.82 9.61 -12.59
N THR A 186 -1.71 8.70 -12.17
CA THR A 186 -2.82 8.99 -11.25
C THR A 186 -2.33 9.31 -9.84
N LEU A 187 -1.32 8.61 -9.32
CA LEU A 187 -0.67 8.89 -8.04
C LEU A 187 0.10 10.22 -8.11
N ALA A 188 0.84 10.45 -9.20
CA ALA A 188 1.52 11.72 -9.43
C ALA A 188 0.53 12.90 -9.37
N GLN A 189 -0.60 12.77 -10.09
CA GLN A 189 -1.69 13.76 -10.05
C GLN A 189 -2.27 13.91 -8.64
N TYR A 190 -2.51 12.81 -7.92
CA TYR A 190 -3.05 12.84 -6.57
C TYR A 190 -2.17 13.66 -5.62
N PHE A 191 -0.86 13.44 -5.65
CA PHE A 191 0.07 14.06 -4.73
C PHE A 191 0.30 15.56 -4.98
N THR A 192 -0.05 16.09 -6.16
CA THR A 192 0.04 17.54 -6.43
C THR A 192 -0.71 18.41 -5.40
N ARG A 193 -1.74 17.87 -4.74
CA ARG A 193 -2.48 18.56 -3.66
C ARG A 193 -1.62 18.90 -2.44
N PHE A 194 -0.46 18.26 -2.29
CA PHE A 194 0.49 18.50 -1.20
C PHE A 194 1.60 19.51 -1.57
N GLY A 195 1.52 20.12 -2.76
CA GLY A 195 2.48 21.13 -3.22
C GLY A 195 3.82 20.53 -3.67
N ALA A 196 4.90 21.27 -3.47
CA ALA A 196 6.24 20.82 -3.86
C ALA A 196 6.70 19.60 -3.02
N PRO A 197 7.48 18.65 -3.61
CA PRO A 197 7.94 18.61 -5.01
C PRO A 197 6.92 17.98 -5.98
N TRP A 198 5.74 17.57 -5.51
CA TRP A 198 4.79 16.75 -6.26
C TRP A 198 4.21 17.43 -7.50
N THR A 199 4.05 18.76 -7.48
CA THR A 199 3.66 19.53 -8.66
C THR A 199 4.69 19.41 -9.79
N THR A 200 5.98 19.49 -9.48
CA THR A 200 7.06 19.29 -10.47
C THR A 200 7.18 17.82 -10.87
N LEU A 201 7.10 16.89 -9.91
CA LEU A 201 7.18 15.45 -10.17
C LEU A 201 6.13 14.97 -11.15
N ARG A 202 4.91 15.53 -11.13
CA ARG A 202 3.89 15.18 -12.12
C ARG A 202 4.37 15.48 -13.55
N GLU A 203 4.95 16.65 -13.77
CA GLU A 203 5.41 17.08 -15.10
C GLU A 203 6.67 16.32 -15.54
N THR A 204 7.62 16.11 -14.64
CA THR A 204 8.85 15.36 -14.96
C THR A 204 8.59 13.87 -15.15
N ASN A 205 7.60 13.30 -14.44
CA ASN A 205 7.15 11.92 -14.66
C ASN A 205 6.48 11.73 -16.04
N GLN A 206 5.85 12.76 -16.60
CA GLN A 206 5.34 12.70 -17.98
C GLN A 206 6.46 12.73 -19.03
N ARG A 207 7.61 13.32 -18.69
CA ARG A 207 8.78 13.38 -19.57
C ARG A 207 9.62 12.10 -19.56
N LEU A 208 9.61 11.37 -18.44
CA LEU A 208 10.31 10.11 -18.24
C LEU A 208 9.69 8.99 -19.09
#